data_AF-A0A6I7ZIB7-F1
#
_entry.id   AF-A0A6I7ZIB7-F1
#
_cell.length_a   1.000
_cell.length_b   1.000
_cell.length_c   1.000
_cell.angle_alpha   90.00
_cell.angle_beta   90.00
_cell.angle_gamma   90.00
#
_symmetry.space_group_name_H-M   'P 1'
#
loop_
_entity.id
_entity.type
_entity.pdbx_description
1 polymer ?
#
loop_
_entity_poly.entity_id
_entity_poly.type
_entity_poly.pdbx_seq_one_letter_code
_entity_poly.pdbx_strand_id
1 'polypeptide(L)'
;MLLDQITAAGIVGCGGAGFPTAVKYNTKTEYFIINAAECEPLLKTDHYVMNNYAKECVEAIAAVGEMLEAQHIVIATKAYYTKEIAALEKAIQELGVPVTIFKMKNFYPAGDEQIMVYEVTGRTVPPGGIPIEVGCVISNIATMLNIYQARQGKNVTHKLLTITGAVREPKILEVPIGTSFDECLALAGGTTLNDFMFINGGPMMGKTGVKEDFSQQVVTKTTSGIIIMEKRDFIYELHEKEIPQMINKARSSCIQCRLCTELCPRYQIGHPIHPHRVMRHLTITDVPDDIDDDPIWKEALLCCECGICETIACPMGLLPRQVNKYVKQRLAEKGIRYKKDERPLTPSPMRDYQLVPPVKILLKDGLKQYADFTIEKLQKYEPKQVRIPLRMHIGAPCEPVLQIGDRVRAGELIGRKPEKALGADIHASIDGIVTAVSASITIERRDN
;
A
#
# COMPACT_ATOMS: atom_id res chain seq x y z
N MET A 1 -18.89 13.86 15.95
CA MET A 1 -19.34 13.31 14.64
C MET A 1 -18.39 12.19 14.21
N LEU A 2 -18.74 11.30 13.27
CA LEU A 2 -17.88 10.17 12.88
C LEU A 2 -16.49 10.62 12.39
N LEU A 3 -16.42 11.72 11.63
CA LEU A 3 -15.17 12.29 11.16
C LEU A 3 -14.23 12.71 12.30
N ASP A 4 -14.77 13.22 13.41
CA ASP A 4 -13.99 13.57 14.60
C ASP A 4 -13.39 12.34 15.25
N GLN A 5 -14.16 11.24 15.33
CA GLN A 5 -13.67 9.95 15.86
C GLN A 5 -12.54 9.40 14.98
N ILE A 6 -12.68 9.47 13.66
CA ILE A 6 -11.64 9.06 12.69
C ILE A 6 -10.37 9.89 12.85
N THR A 7 -10.53 11.20 13.05
CA THR A 7 -9.41 12.14 13.24
C THR A 7 -8.71 11.88 14.56
N ALA A 8 -9.47 11.81 15.66
CA ALA A 8 -8.95 11.58 17.00
C ALA A 8 -8.26 10.21 17.14
N ALA A 9 -8.77 9.17 16.47
CA ALA A 9 -8.14 7.84 16.49
C ALA A 9 -6.83 7.76 15.68
N GLY A 10 -6.48 8.81 14.93
CA GLY A 10 -5.25 8.86 14.14
C GLY A 10 -5.26 7.87 12.97
N ILE A 11 -6.41 7.67 12.32
CA ILE A 11 -6.55 6.66 11.26
C ILE A 11 -5.87 7.14 9.97
N VAL A 12 -5.03 6.27 9.40
CA VAL A 12 -4.45 6.40 8.07
C VAL A 12 -4.87 5.24 7.19
N GLY A 13 -4.92 5.45 5.88
CA GLY A 13 -5.26 4.44 4.91
C GLY A 13 -4.29 3.26 4.96
N CYS A 14 -4.85 2.04 5.09
CA CYS A 14 -4.07 0.80 5.20
C CYS A 14 -3.48 0.30 3.87
N GLY A 15 -3.77 0.96 2.74
CA GLY A 15 -3.29 0.59 1.40
C GLY A 15 -1.85 0.99 1.08
N GLY A 16 -0.96 1.06 2.08
CA GLY A 16 0.48 1.28 1.89
C GLY A 16 0.98 2.72 2.10
N ALA A 17 0.40 3.73 1.43
CA ALA A 17 0.92 5.10 1.49
C ALA A 17 0.64 5.84 2.83
N GLY A 18 -0.30 5.34 3.64
CA GLY A 18 -0.66 5.97 4.91
C GLY A 18 -1.28 7.35 4.75
N PHE A 19 -2.15 7.55 3.74
CA PHE A 19 -2.85 8.82 3.57
C PHE A 19 -3.85 9.04 4.72
N PRO A 20 -3.92 10.23 5.35
CA PRO A 20 -4.86 10.50 6.44
C PRO A 20 -6.32 10.30 6.03
N THR A 21 -7.02 9.39 6.70
CA THR A 21 -8.38 8.98 6.31
C THR A 21 -9.38 10.12 6.44
N ALA A 22 -9.28 10.94 7.48
CA ALA A 22 -10.17 12.09 7.68
C ALA A 22 -10.11 13.09 6.53
N VAL A 23 -8.92 13.35 5.98
CA VAL A 23 -8.76 14.26 4.82
C VAL A 23 -9.46 13.69 3.58
N LYS A 24 -9.43 12.37 3.41
CA LYS A 24 -10.11 11.69 2.29
C LYS A 24 -11.63 11.77 2.38
N TYR A 25 -12.18 11.89 3.59
CA TYR A 25 -13.62 11.91 3.85
C TYR A 25 -14.20 13.30 4.06
N ASN A 26 -13.39 14.34 3.96
CA ASN A 26 -13.87 15.72 4.01
C ASN A 26 -14.48 16.15 2.66
N THR A 27 -15.45 15.38 2.16
CA THR A 27 -16.13 15.57 0.88
C THR A 27 -17.44 14.79 0.84
N LYS A 28 -18.31 15.10 -0.12
CA LYS A 28 -19.39 14.22 -0.58
C LYS A 28 -18.91 13.40 -1.78
N THR A 29 -19.54 12.25 -2.04
CA THR A 29 -19.16 11.39 -3.17
C THR A 29 -20.36 10.72 -3.81
N GLU A 30 -20.26 10.34 -5.09
CA GLU A 30 -21.28 9.52 -5.75
C GLU A 30 -21.05 8.04 -5.45
N TYR A 31 -19.80 7.59 -5.61
CA TYR A 31 -19.35 6.23 -5.30
C TYR A 31 -18.43 6.22 -4.08
N PHE A 32 -18.74 5.35 -3.11
CA PHE A 32 -17.82 4.95 -2.07
C PHE A 32 -17.40 3.49 -2.31
N ILE A 33 -16.14 3.30 -2.70
CA ILE A 33 -15.60 2.02 -3.16
C ILE A 33 -14.63 1.46 -2.12
N ILE A 34 -14.87 0.25 -1.66
CA ILE A 34 -13.97 -0.46 -0.76
C ILE A 34 -13.06 -1.37 -1.57
N ASN A 35 -11.76 -1.08 -1.51
CA ASN A 35 -10.73 -1.93 -2.08
C ASN A 35 -10.51 -3.14 -1.17
N ALA A 36 -11.07 -4.27 -1.60
CA ALA A 36 -10.95 -5.57 -0.96
C ALA A 36 -10.35 -6.61 -1.93
N ALA A 37 -9.56 -6.15 -2.90
CA ALA A 37 -9.01 -6.98 -3.96
C ALA A 37 -7.68 -7.67 -3.60
N GLU A 38 -6.96 -7.20 -2.57
CA GLU A 38 -5.60 -7.64 -2.16
C GLU A 38 -4.72 -8.01 -3.36
N CYS A 39 -4.04 -7.01 -3.91
CA CYS A 39 -3.27 -7.18 -5.13
C CYS A 39 -1.80 -7.49 -4.91
N GLU A 40 -1.30 -7.28 -3.69
CA GLU A 40 0.07 -7.65 -3.35
C GLU A 40 0.16 -9.17 -3.19
N PRO A 41 0.94 -9.87 -4.02
CA PRO A 41 1.13 -11.30 -3.87
C PRO A 41 1.65 -11.65 -2.47
N LEU A 42 1.35 -12.86 -1.98
CA LEU A 42 1.73 -13.36 -0.65
C LEU A 42 1.05 -12.68 0.55
N LEU A 43 0.49 -11.47 0.42
CA LEU A 43 -0.24 -10.85 1.52
C LEU A 43 -1.63 -11.48 1.66
N LYS A 44 -2.03 -11.69 2.92
CA LYS A 44 -3.30 -12.33 3.30
C LYS A 44 -4.05 -11.53 4.37
N THR A 45 -3.57 -10.33 4.68
CA THR A 45 -4.14 -9.47 5.73
C THR A 45 -5.59 -9.10 5.41
N ASP A 46 -5.86 -8.62 4.20
CA ASP A 46 -7.21 -8.22 3.79
C ASP A 46 -8.15 -9.44 3.69
N HIS A 47 -7.63 -10.59 3.26
CA HIS A 47 -8.34 -11.87 3.31
C HIS A 47 -8.77 -12.24 4.72
N TYR A 48 -7.85 -12.12 5.68
CA TYR A 48 -8.13 -12.39 7.07
C TYR A 48 -9.20 -11.43 7.61
N VAL A 49 -9.12 -10.14 7.28
CA VAL A 49 -10.12 -9.13 7.68
C VAL A 49 -11.49 -9.46 7.11
N MET A 50 -11.60 -9.76 5.81
CA MET A 50 -12.88 -10.10 5.18
C MET A 50 -13.50 -11.36 5.79
N ASN A 51 -12.70 -12.38 6.11
CA ASN A 51 -13.23 -13.64 6.62
C ASN A 51 -13.62 -13.60 8.11
N ASN A 52 -12.94 -12.78 8.92
CA ASN A 52 -13.10 -12.80 10.38
C ASN A 52 -13.78 -11.56 10.96
N TYR A 53 -13.76 -10.43 10.24
CA TYR A 53 -14.31 -9.15 10.68
C TYR A 53 -15.28 -8.55 9.63
N ALA A 54 -15.96 -9.40 8.84
CA ALA A 54 -16.89 -8.97 7.80
C ALA A 54 -17.97 -8.03 8.36
N LYS A 55 -18.56 -8.39 9.50
CA LYS A 55 -19.67 -7.65 10.10
C LYS A 55 -19.23 -6.25 10.56
N GLU A 56 -18.12 -6.18 11.28
CA GLU A 56 -17.51 -4.94 11.74
C GLU A 56 -17.14 -4.02 10.57
N CYS A 57 -16.56 -4.60 9.51
CA CYS A 57 -16.23 -3.85 8.31
C CYS A 57 -17.48 -3.32 7.61
N VAL A 58 -18.48 -4.17 7.36
CA VAL A 58 -19.72 -3.77 6.67
C VAL A 58 -20.48 -2.68 7.45
N GLU A 59 -20.50 -2.76 8.78
CA GLU A 59 -21.10 -1.73 9.62
C GLU A 59 -20.37 -0.39 9.47
N ALA A 60 -19.04 -0.38 9.52
CA ALA A 60 -18.25 0.83 9.28
C ALA A 60 -18.39 1.37 7.85
N ILE A 61 -18.47 0.48 6.86
CA ILE A 61 -18.67 0.84 5.44
C ILE A 61 -20.00 1.57 5.26
N ALA A 62 -21.08 1.04 5.85
CA ALA A 62 -22.40 1.69 5.79
C ALA A 62 -22.38 3.07 6.46
N ALA A 63 -21.81 3.17 7.67
CA ALA A 63 -21.72 4.43 8.41
C ALA A 63 -20.89 5.50 7.67
N VAL A 64 -19.78 5.11 7.04
CA VAL A 64 -18.96 6.02 6.23
C VAL A 64 -19.68 6.40 4.94
N GLY A 65 -20.36 5.45 4.28
CA GLY A 65 -21.15 5.72 3.08
C GLY A 65 -22.25 6.75 3.33
N GLU A 66 -22.97 6.64 4.45
CA GLU A 66 -23.98 7.62 4.89
C GLU A 66 -23.35 8.99 5.15
N MET A 67 -22.24 9.05 5.89
CA MET A 67 -21.51 10.30 6.16
C MET A 67 -21.04 11.01 4.87
N LEU A 68 -20.67 10.24 3.85
CA LEU A 68 -20.24 10.76 2.54
C LEU A 68 -21.41 11.08 1.59
N GLU A 69 -22.65 10.81 2.00
CA GLU A 69 -23.86 10.87 1.16
C GLU A 69 -23.70 10.08 -0.15
N ALA A 70 -23.02 8.93 -0.07
CA ALA A 70 -22.72 8.09 -1.23
C ALA A 70 -24.00 7.47 -1.81
N GLN A 71 -24.19 7.63 -3.12
CA GLN A 71 -25.29 7.00 -3.86
C GLN A 71 -25.03 5.50 -4.08
N HIS A 72 -23.76 5.12 -4.21
CA HIS A 72 -23.33 3.75 -4.43
C HIS A 72 -22.23 3.36 -3.43
N ILE A 73 -22.53 2.39 -2.58
CA ILE A 73 -21.56 1.81 -1.64
C ILE A 73 -21.19 0.41 -2.13
N VAL A 74 -19.94 0.25 -2.56
CA VAL A 74 -19.49 -0.92 -3.31
C VAL A 74 -18.23 -1.52 -2.69
N ILE A 75 -18.26 -2.81 -2.37
CA ILE A 75 -17.06 -3.57 -2.02
C ILE A 75 -16.53 -4.24 -3.29
N ALA A 76 -15.38 -3.79 -3.77
CA ALA A 76 -14.73 -4.35 -4.95
C ALA A 76 -13.73 -5.43 -4.53
N THR A 77 -13.98 -6.67 -4.95
CA THR A 77 -13.15 -7.83 -4.65
C THR A 77 -13.06 -8.79 -5.83
N LYS A 78 -12.09 -9.71 -5.84
CA LYS A 78 -11.89 -10.61 -6.98
C LYS A 78 -12.89 -11.75 -6.94
N ALA A 79 -13.45 -12.10 -8.10
CA ALA A 79 -14.53 -13.09 -8.21
C ALA A 79 -14.19 -14.48 -7.65
N TYR A 80 -12.91 -14.84 -7.59
CA TYR A 80 -12.46 -16.14 -7.06
C TYR A 80 -12.31 -16.19 -5.53
N TYR A 81 -12.44 -15.07 -4.83
CA TYR A 81 -12.43 -14.99 -3.36
C TYR A 81 -13.79 -15.42 -2.79
N THR A 82 -14.22 -16.64 -3.11
CA THR A 82 -15.58 -17.13 -2.83
C THR A 82 -15.88 -17.19 -1.33
N LYS A 83 -14.89 -17.51 -0.51
CA LYS A 83 -15.02 -17.56 0.96
C LYS A 83 -15.23 -16.17 1.54
N GLU A 84 -14.43 -15.20 1.11
CA GLU A 84 -14.50 -13.81 1.54
C GLU A 84 -15.81 -13.15 1.09
N ILE A 85 -16.19 -13.38 -0.18
CA ILE A 85 -17.46 -12.92 -0.73
C ILE A 85 -18.62 -13.46 0.11
N ALA A 86 -18.65 -14.76 0.43
CA ALA A 86 -19.72 -15.34 1.23
C ALA A 86 -19.80 -14.73 2.63
N ALA A 87 -18.66 -14.46 3.28
CA ALA A 87 -18.62 -13.80 4.59
C ALA A 87 -19.18 -12.36 4.53
N LEU A 88 -18.81 -11.61 3.49
CA LEU A 88 -19.31 -10.25 3.26
C LEU A 88 -20.79 -10.23 2.88
N GLU A 89 -21.26 -11.10 1.99
CA GLU A 89 -22.67 -11.22 1.60
C GLU A 89 -23.55 -11.54 2.82
N LYS A 90 -23.09 -12.46 3.68
CA LYS A 90 -23.76 -12.78 4.95
C LYS A 90 -23.85 -11.55 5.87
N ALA A 91 -22.75 -10.83 6.06
CA ALA A 91 -22.72 -9.63 6.89
C ALA A 91 -23.64 -8.51 6.37
N ILE A 92 -23.66 -8.30 5.05
CA ILE A 92 -24.56 -7.34 4.40
C ILE A 92 -26.02 -7.70 4.63
N GLN A 93 -26.37 -8.99 4.44
CA GLN A 93 -27.73 -9.48 4.64
C GLN A 93 -28.18 -9.34 6.10
N GLU A 94 -27.34 -9.73 7.07
CA GLU A 94 -27.65 -9.63 8.50
C GLU A 94 -27.85 -8.20 8.97
N LEU A 95 -27.10 -7.24 8.42
CA LEU A 95 -27.18 -5.82 8.78
C LEU A 95 -28.26 -5.05 8.01
N GLY A 96 -28.73 -5.57 6.87
CA GLY A 96 -29.76 -4.92 6.05
C GLY A 96 -29.32 -3.56 5.47
N VAL A 97 -28.02 -3.41 5.18
CA VAL A 97 -27.42 -2.15 4.71
C VAL A 97 -27.34 -2.09 3.18
N PRO A 98 -27.37 -0.88 2.57
CA PRO A 98 -27.34 -0.72 1.11
C PRO A 98 -25.91 -0.85 0.53
N VAL A 99 -25.20 -1.92 0.89
CA VAL A 99 -23.84 -2.21 0.43
C VAL A 99 -23.89 -3.33 -0.60
N THR A 100 -23.15 -3.19 -1.70
CA THR A 100 -23.10 -4.18 -2.78
C THR A 100 -21.68 -4.70 -2.99
N ILE A 101 -21.55 -5.89 -3.60
CA ILE A 101 -20.24 -6.47 -3.94
C ILE A 101 -20.05 -6.47 -5.46
N PHE A 102 -18.95 -5.87 -5.91
CA PHE A 102 -18.51 -5.93 -7.30
C PHE A 102 -17.41 -6.98 -7.46
N LYS A 103 -17.69 -8.00 -8.29
CA LYS A 103 -16.81 -9.16 -8.50
C LYS A 103 -15.89 -8.90 -9.71
N MET A 104 -14.66 -8.48 -9.43
CA MET A 104 -13.65 -8.13 -10.42
C MET A 104 -13.00 -9.36 -11.07
N LYS A 105 -12.44 -9.19 -12.28
CA LYS A 105 -11.55 -10.17 -12.91
C LYS A 105 -10.27 -10.36 -12.07
N ASN A 106 -9.65 -11.54 -12.15
CA ASN A 106 -8.40 -11.83 -11.44
C ASN A 106 -7.16 -11.34 -12.22
N PHE A 107 -6.78 -10.08 -12.03
CA PHE A 107 -5.57 -9.51 -12.63
C PHE A 107 -4.85 -8.57 -11.67
N TYR A 108 -3.61 -8.24 -12.01
CA TYR A 108 -2.82 -7.24 -11.32
C TYR A 108 -2.53 -6.04 -12.25
N PRO A 109 -2.51 -4.80 -11.74
CA PRO A 109 -2.95 -4.35 -10.41
C PRO A 109 -4.45 -3.98 -10.42
N ALA A 110 -5.36 -4.93 -10.18
CA ALA A 110 -6.79 -4.61 -10.01
C ALA A 110 -7.06 -3.65 -8.82
N GLY A 111 -6.16 -3.67 -7.82
CA GLY A 111 -6.23 -2.89 -6.59
C GLY A 111 -5.66 -1.48 -6.70
N ASP A 112 -5.10 -1.09 -7.84
CA ASP A 112 -4.71 0.31 -8.06
C ASP A 112 -5.96 1.19 -8.06
N GLU A 113 -5.91 2.34 -7.38
CA GLU A 113 -7.10 3.17 -7.16
C GLU A 113 -7.79 3.59 -8.47
N GLN A 114 -7.04 3.97 -9.50
CA GLN A 114 -7.66 4.43 -10.74
C GLN A 114 -8.14 3.26 -11.62
N ILE A 115 -7.46 2.11 -11.55
CA ILE A 115 -7.95 0.87 -12.17
C ILE A 115 -9.26 0.44 -11.51
N MET A 116 -9.35 0.55 -10.19
CA MET A 116 -10.56 0.21 -9.45
C MET A 116 -11.73 1.14 -9.78
N VAL A 117 -11.50 2.46 -9.87
CA VAL A 117 -12.53 3.39 -10.37
C VAL A 117 -13.03 2.93 -11.74
N TYR A 118 -12.11 2.64 -12.66
CA TYR A 118 -12.47 2.24 -14.02
C TYR A 118 -13.27 0.94 -14.03
N GLU A 119 -12.87 -0.07 -13.27
CA GLU A 119 -13.57 -1.36 -13.22
C GLU A 119 -14.99 -1.24 -12.65
N VAL A 120 -15.19 -0.40 -11.61
CA VAL A 120 -16.49 -0.26 -10.93
C VAL A 120 -17.43 0.69 -11.68
N THR A 121 -16.89 1.78 -12.24
CA THR A 121 -17.71 2.90 -12.76
C THR A 121 -17.63 3.06 -14.28
N GLY A 122 -16.65 2.44 -14.94
CA GLY A 122 -16.31 2.70 -16.34
C GLY A 122 -15.62 4.05 -16.58
N ARG A 123 -15.38 4.86 -15.55
CA ARG A 123 -14.80 6.20 -15.66
C ARG A 123 -13.28 6.15 -15.53
N THR A 124 -12.57 6.90 -16.37
CA THR A 124 -11.13 7.11 -16.24
C THR A 124 -10.88 8.38 -15.43
N VAL A 125 -10.14 8.27 -14.33
CA VAL A 125 -9.68 9.44 -13.56
C VAL A 125 -8.74 10.28 -14.46
N PRO A 126 -8.88 11.62 -14.50
CA PRO A 126 -7.99 12.47 -15.29
C PRO A 126 -6.50 12.23 -15.00
N PRO A 127 -5.60 12.32 -15.99
CA PRO A 127 -4.17 12.19 -15.77
C PRO A 127 -3.65 13.19 -14.73
N GLY A 128 -2.95 12.70 -13.71
CA GLY A 128 -2.50 13.50 -12.57
C GLY A 128 -3.60 13.94 -11.60
N GLY A 129 -4.85 13.54 -11.84
CA GLY A 129 -6.00 13.77 -10.97
C GLY A 129 -6.18 12.67 -9.92
N ILE A 130 -7.19 12.88 -9.07
CA ILE A 130 -7.56 11.99 -7.96
C ILE A 130 -8.99 11.46 -8.10
N PRO A 131 -9.35 10.30 -7.50
CA PRO A 131 -10.66 9.66 -7.67
C PRO A 131 -11.88 10.56 -7.42
N ILE A 132 -11.80 11.53 -6.51
CA ILE A 132 -12.92 12.42 -6.21
C ILE A 132 -13.33 13.32 -7.40
N GLU A 133 -12.41 13.57 -8.35
CA GLU A 133 -12.70 14.34 -9.57
C GLU A 133 -13.69 13.63 -10.50
N VAL A 134 -13.92 12.33 -10.29
CA VAL A 134 -14.93 11.54 -11.01
C VAL A 134 -16.00 10.98 -10.07
N GLY A 135 -16.17 11.61 -8.91
CA GLY A 135 -17.19 11.29 -7.93
C GLY A 135 -16.91 10.03 -7.11
N CYS A 136 -15.65 9.65 -6.92
CA CYS A 136 -15.28 8.42 -6.23
C CYS A 136 -14.40 8.67 -4.99
N VAL A 137 -14.73 8.01 -3.89
CA VAL A 137 -13.83 7.84 -2.73
C VAL A 137 -13.52 6.36 -2.60
N ILE A 138 -12.23 6.02 -2.58
CA ILE A 138 -11.79 4.62 -2.41
C ILE A 138 -11.22 4.41 -1.01
N SER A 139 -11.42 3.27 -0.36
CA SER A 139 -10.76 2.96 0.91
C SER A 139 -10.46 1.48 1.04
N ASN A 140 -9.32 1.12 1.65
CA ASN A 140 -8.97 -0.28 1.87
C ASN A 140 -9.84 -0.90 2.97
N ILE A 141 -10.19 -2.18 2.84
CA ILE A 141 -11.06 -2.90 3.78
C ILE A 141 -10.53 -2.87 5.23
N ALA A 142 -9.23 -3.02 5.46
CA ALA A 142 -8.64 -2.95 6.80
C ALA A 142 -8.75 -1.56 7.42
N THR A 143 -8.93 -0.51 6.61
CA THR A 143 -9.22 0.84 7.12
C THR A 143 -10.61 0.88 7.75
N MET A 144 -11.58 0.12 7.23
CA MET A 144 -12.95 0.04 7.77
C MET A 144 -12.95 -0.59 9.16
N LEU A 145 -12.13 -1.62 9.37
CA LEU A 145 -11.94 -2.21 10.70
C LEU A 145 -11.42 -1.19 11.71
N ASN A 146 -10.43 -0.35 11.34
CA ASN A 146 -9.95 0.71 12.22
C ASN A 146 -11.04 1.75 12.52
N ILE A 147 -11.89 2.10 11.54
CA ILE A 147 -13.01 3.02 11.75
C ILE A 147 -14.05 2.42 12.69
N TYR A 148 -14.35 1.12 12.54
CA TYR A 148 -15.22 0.40 13.47
C TYR A 148 -14.67 0.51 14.91
N GLN A 149 -13.38 0.20 15.12
CA GLN A 149 -12.77 0.31 16.45
C GLN A 149 -12.79 1.75 16.99
N ALA A 150 -12.58 2.76 16.15
CA ALA A 150 -12.66 4.17 16.54
C ALA A 150 -14.07 4.59 16.98
N ARG A 151 -15.12 4.05 16.36
CA ARG A 151 -16.51 4.24 16.81
C ARG A 151 -16.75 3.67 18.21
N GLN A 152 -15.99 2.64 18.58
CA GLN A 152 -15.97 2.05 19.93
C GLN A 152 -15.00 2.77 20.89
N GLY A 153 -14.47 3.94 20.52
CA GLY A 153 -13.56 4.74 21.34
C GLY A 153 -12.12 4.24 21.38
N LYS A 154 -11.72 3.35 20.45
CA LYS A 154 -10.35 2.82 20.40
C LYS A 154 -9.51 3.51 19.32
N ASN A 155 -8.32 3.94 19.72
CA ASN A 155 -7.35 4.56 18.81
C ASN A 155 -6.51 3.49 18.07
N VAL A 156 -5.91 3.88 16.94
CA VAL A 156 -5.06 2.96 16.16
C VAL A 156 -3.73 2.72 16.87
N THR A 157 -3.67 1.61 17.59
CA THR A 157 -2.53 1.18 18.41
C THR A 157 -1.92 -0.13 17.93
N HIS A 158 -2.68 -0.95 17.20
CA HIS A 158 -2.29 -2.27 16.74
C HIS A 158 -2.32 -2.37 15.22
N LYS A 159 -1.57 -3.33 14.69
CA LYS A 159 -1.54 -3.65 13.27
C LYS A 159 -1.74 -5.14 13.04
N LEU A 160 -2.67 -5.46 12.14
CA LEU A 160 -2.74 -6.75 11.49
C LEU A 160 -1.77 -6.77 10.31
N LEU A 161 -0.89 -7.78 10.26
CA LEU A 161 0.07 -7.96 9.17
C LEU A 161 0.30 -9.44 8.86
N THR A 162 0.67 -9.72 7.62
CA THR A 162 1.10 -11.06 7.19
C THR A 162 2.60 -11.21 7.38
N ILE A 163 3.06 -12.26 8.07
CA ILE A 163 4.47 -12.66 8.04
C ILE A 163 4.61 -13.97 7.26
N THR A 164 5.47 -13.98 6.24
CA THR A 164 5.60 -15.11 5.30
C THR A 164 6.96 -15.13 4.61
N GLY A 165 7.13 -16.03 3.65
CA GLY A 165 8.38 -16.26 2.93
C GLY A 165 9.19 -17.40 3.56
N ALA A 166 10.50 -17.24 3.66
CA ALA A 166 11.42 -18.20 4.26
C ALA A 166 11.36 -18.20 5.81
N VAL A 167 10.16 -18.33 6.36
CA VAL A 167 9.90 -18.45 7.80
C VAL A 167 9.36 -19.85 8.10
N ARG A 168 9.54 -20.35 9.33
CA ARG A 168 9.06 -21.70 9.69
C ARG A 168 7.55 -21.81 9.72
N GLU A 169 6.88 -20.75 10.18
CA GLU A 169 5.42 -20.72 10.33
C GLU A 169 4.84 -19.40 9.80
N PRO A 170 4.49 -19.31 8.50
CA PRO A 170 3.75 -18.18 7.96
C PRO A 170 2.40 -17.99 8.65
N LYS A 171 2.04 -16.76 9.03
CA LYS A 171 0.79 -16.47 9.78
C LYS A 171 0.39 -15.00 9.72
N ILE A 172 -0.80 -14.69 10.27
CA ILE A 172 -1.21 -13.30 10.55
C ILE A 172 -0.83 -12.97 12.00
N LEU A 173 -0.21 -11.80 12.17
CA LEU A 173 0.09 -11.24 13.47
C LEU A 173 -0.84 -10.05 13.76
N GLU A 174 -1.33 -9.93 14.98
CA GLU A 174 -1.87 -8.70 15.56
C GLU A 174 -0.90 -8.22 16.63
N VAL A 175 -0.19 -7.13 16.35
CA VAL A 175 0.86 -6.61 17.24
C VAL A 175 0.73 -5.10 17.44
N PRO A 176 1.13 -4.56 18.60
CA PRO A 176 1.29 -3.13 18.82
C PRO A 176 2.19 -2.47 17.77
N ILE A 177 1.81 -1.26 17.35
CA ILE A 177 2.68 -0.40 16.54
C ILE A 177 3.97 -0.14 17.31
N GLY A 178 5.11 -0.26 16.61
CA GLY A 178 6.44 -0.15 17.19
C GLY A 178 7.04 -1.47 17.67
N THR A 179 6.30 -2.60 17.58
CA THR A 179 6.88 -3.95 17.76
C THR A 179 8.02 -4.16 16.77
N SER A 180 9.12 -4.77 17.22
CA SER A 180 10.29 -4.99 16.37
C SER A 180 10.03 -6.07 15.31
N PHE A 181 10.70 -5.96 14.17
CA PHE A 181 10.64 -7.02 13.15
C PHE A 181 11.25 -8.33 13.63
N ASP A 182 12.25 -8.28 14.53
CA ASP A 182 12.83 -9.46 15.18
C ASP A 182 11.80 -10.23 16.01
N GLU A 183 10.99 -9.54 16.81
CA GLU A 183 9.89 -10.18 17.55
C GLU A 183 8.86 -10.79 16.60
N CYS A 184 8.48 -10.08 15.53
CA CYS A 184 7.59 -10.63 14.52
C CYS A 184 8.17 -11.92 13.88
N LEU A 185 9.45 -11.92 13.54
CA LEU A 185 10.15 -13.08 12.97
C LEU A 185 10.19 -14.24 13.97
N ALA A 186 10.45 -13.96 15.25
CA ALA A 186 10.41 -14.97 16.31
C ALA A 186 9.02 -15.61 16.45
N LEU A 187 7.94 -14.83 16.35
CA LEU A 187 6.55 -15.33 16.36
C LEU A 187 6.23 -16.25 15.17
N ALA A 188 6.93 -16.09 14.05
CA ALA A 188 6.87 -16.98 12.88
C ALA A 188 7.82 -18.19 12.98
N GLY A 189 8.41 -18.44 14.15
CA GLY A 189 9.34 -19.54 14.39
C GLY A 189 10.75 -19.29 13.84
N GLY A 190 11.07 -18.05 13.45
CA GLY A 190 12.34 -17.68 12.86
C GLY A 190 12.48 -18.09 11.38
N THR A 191 13.67 -17.85 10.84
CA THR A 191 14.09 -18.29 9.50
C THR A 191 15.18 -19.34 9.61
N THR A 192 15.28 -20.23 8.62
CA THR A 192 16.40 -21.16 8.46
C THR A 192 17.56 -20.55 7.67
N LEU A 193 17.39 -19.33 7.14
CA LEU A 193 18.40 -18.64 6.36
C LEU A 193 19.43 -17.98 7.28
N ASN A 194 20.71 -18.26 7.03
CA ASN A 194 21.81 -17.57 7.71
C ASN A 194 21.91 -16.11 7.28
N ASP A 195 21.57 -15.81 6.03
CA ASP A 195 21.55 -14.48 5.46
C ASP A 195 20.29 -14.34 4.59
N PHE A 196 19.65 -13.18 4.64
CA PHE A 196 18.35 -12.97 4.00
C PHE A 196 18.15 -11.51 3.61
N MET A 197 17.14 -11.30 2.78
CA MET A 197 16.54 -10.01 2.50
C MET A 197 15.08 -10.05 2.92
N PHE A 198 14.52 -8.87 3.13
CA PHE A 198 13.14 -8.74 3.56
C PHE A 198 12.38 -7.69 2.75
N ILE A 199 11.07 -7.83 2.72
CA ILE A 199 10.15 -6.82 2.17
C ILE A 199 9.17 -6.40 3.26
N ASN A 200 9.13 -5.10 3.54
CA ASN A 200 8.09 -4.45 4.34
C ASN A 200 6.95 -4.01 3.39
N GLY A 201 5.85 -4.75 3.44
CA GLY A 201 4.73 -4.63 2.50
C GLY A 201 4.62 -5.84 1.58
N GLY A 202 4.07 -5.63 0.39
CA GLY A 202 3.95 -6.66 -0.64
C GLY A 202 5.14 -6.70 -1.60
N PRO A 203 5.32 -7.77 -2.37
CA PRO A 203 6.50 -7.96 -3.20
C PRO A 203 6.59 -6.98 -4.37
N MET A 204 5.49 -6.34 -4.79
CA MET A 204 5.52 -5.42 -5.92
C MET A 204 5.84 -4.00 -5.50
N MET A 205 5.15 -3.47 -4.49
CA MET A 205 5.31 -2.06 -4.06
C MET A 205 5.97 -1.89 -2.69
N GLY A 206 6.29 -2.99 -2.00
CA GLY A 206 6.92 -2.96 -0.68
C GLY A 206 8.36 -2.45 -0.70
N LYS A 207 8.84 -2.05 0.48
CA LYS A 207 10.21 -1.61 0.69
C LYS A 207 11.10 -2.82 0.97
N THR A 208 12.14 -2.99 0.17
CA THR A 208 13.16 -4.00 0.36
C THR A 208 14.20 -3.53 1.38
N GLY A 209 14.80 -4.48 2.09
CA GLY A 209 15.98 -4.25 2.91
C GLY A 209 16.77 -5.54 3.09
N VAL A 210 17.95 -5.41 3.67
CA VAL A 210 18.86 -6.52 3.94
C VAL A 210 18.84 -6.90 5.42
N LYS A 211 19.34 -8.09 5.75
CA LYS A 211 19.36 -8.61 7.13
C LYS A 211 19.94 -7.61 8.14
N GLU A 212 20.97 -6.87 7.75
CA GLU A 212 21.66 -5.90 8.61
C GLU A 212 20.71 -4.79 9.11
N ASP A 213 19.77 -4.36 8.27
CA ASP A 213 18.79 -3.32 8.59
C ASP A 213 17.56 -3.85 9.33
N PHE A 214 17.39 -5.18 9.37
CA PHE A 214 16.16 -5.83 9.86
C PHE A 214 15.88 -5.52 11.32
N SER A 215 16.91 -5.55 12.17
CA SER A 215 16.80 -5.26 13.60
C SER A 215 16.42 -3.80 13.91
N GLN A 216 16.61 -2.91 12.94
CA GLN A 216 16.19 -1.51 13.04
C GLN A 216 14.78 -1.27 12.50
N GLN A 217 14.11 -2.30 11.98
CA GLN A 217 12.75 -2.16 11.51
C GLN A 217 11.73 -2.40 12.63
N VAL A 218 10.63 -1.66 12.54
CA VAL A 218 9.50 -1.77 13.46
C VAL A 218 8.21 -1.72 12.68
N VAL A 219 7.17 -2.34 13.24
CA VAL A 219 5.82 -2.32 12.67
C VAL A 219 5.26 -0.90 12.75
N THR A 220 4.82 -0.35 11.62
CA THR A 220 4.17 0.96 11.56
C THR A 220 2.72 0.82 11.09
N LYS A 221 1.95 1.92 11.09
CA LYS A 221 0.58 1.94 10.56
C LYS A 221 0.49 1.45 9.10
N THR A 222 1.56 1.59 8.33
CA THR A 222 1.63 1.21 6.91
C THR A 222 2.19 -0.19 6.66
N THR A 223 2.69 -0.90 7.68
CA THR A 223 3.22 -2.27 7.52
C THR A 223 2.09 -3.26 7.27
N SER A 224 1.89 -3.68 6.01
CA SER A 224 0.87 -4.67 5.63
C SER A 224 1.38 -6.12 5.68
N GLY A 225 2.69 -6.31 5.62
CA GLY A 225 3.33 -7.61 5.77
C GLY A 225 4.85 -7.52 5.90
N ILE A 226 5.45 -8.64 6.32
CA ILE A 226 6.89 -8.87 6.45
C ILE A 226 7.18 -10.16 5.67
N ILE A 227 7.92 -10.04 4.57
CA ILE A 227 8.26 -11.19 3.72
C ILE A 227 9.76 -11.43 3.83
N ILE A 228 10.17 -12.60 4.29
CA ILE A 228 11.58 -13.01 4.35
C ILE A 228 11.92 -13.82 3.11
N MET A 229 13.07 -13.58 2.49
CA MET A 229 13.50 -14.38 1.35
C MET A 229 15.02 -14.49 1.25
N GLU A 230 15.48 -15.50 0.52
CA GLU A 230 16.88 -15.65 0.15
C GLU A 230 17.38 -14.40 -0.57
N LYS A 231 18.65 -14.05 -0.36
CA LYS A 231 19.32 -13.11 -1.26
C LYS A 231 19.33 -13.72 -2.66
N ARG A 232 18.61 -13.07 -3.58
CA ARG A 232 18.57 -13.47 -4.99
C ARG A 232 19.03 -12.33 -5.85
N ASP A 233 19.95 -12.63 -6.77
CA ASP A 233 20.52 -11.66 -7.70
C ASP A 233 19.45 -10.87 -8.45
N PHE A 234 18.35 -11.51 -8.89
CA PHE A 234 17.30 -10.82 -9.66
C PHE A 234 16.47 -9.79 -8.86
N ILE A 235 16.06 -10.10 -7.63
CA ILE A 235 15.30 -9.15 -6.78
C ILE A 235 16.23 -8.04 -6.27
N TYR A 236 17.48 -8.39 -5.97
CA TYR A 236 18.55 -7.43 -5.67
C TYR A 236 18.80 -6.48 -6.86
N GLU A 237 18.92 -7.03 -8.08
CA GLU A 237 19.10 -6.30 -9.33
C GLU A 237 17.92 -5.36 -9.65
N LEU A 238 16.70 -5.70 -9.22
CA LEU A 238 15.50 -4.89 -9.43
C LEU A 238 15.45 -3.64 -8.54
N HIS A 239 16.14 -3.66 -7.39
CA HIS A 239 15.98 -2.64 -6.35
C HIS A 239 17.26 -1.86 -6.00
N GLU A 240 18.46 -2.36 -6.34
CA GLU A 240 19.75 -1.74 -5.98
C GLU A 240 20.62 -1.28 -7.17
N LYS A 241 20.13 -1.32 -8.41
CA LYS A 241 20.94 -0.77 -9.51
C LYS A 241 21.02 0.74 -9.44
N GLU A 242 22.26 1.20 -9.34
CA GLU A 242 22.61 2.60 -9.56
C GLU A 242 22.12 3.03 -10.95
N ILE A 243 21.58 4.24 -11.02
CA ILE A 243 21.00 4.80 -12.25
C ILE A 243 21.95 4.69 -13.47
N PRO A 244 23.27 4.96 -13.36
CA PRO A 244 24.22 4.72 -14.43
C PRO A 244 24.20 3.28 -15.01
N GLN A 245 24.04 2.27 -14.17
CA GLN A 245 23.99 0.87 -14.61
C GLN A 245 22.69 0.59 -15.37
N MET A 246 21.57 1.13 -14.90
CA MET A 246 20.28 1.01 -15.59
C MET A 246 20.32 1.65 -16.98
N ILE A 247 20.93 2.83 -17.09
CA ILE A 247 21.12 3.55 -18.36
C ILE A 247 22.00 2.75 -19.31
N ASN A 248 23.15 2.25 -18.83
CA ASN A 248 24.07 1.47 -19.66
C ASN A 248 23.40 0.19 -20.19
N LYS A 249 22.62 -0.51 -19.35
CA LYS A 249 21.83 -1.67 -19.80
C LYS A 249 20.76 -1.28 -20.80
N ALA A 250 20.06 -0.16 -20.60
CA ALA A 250 19.08 0.33 -21.55
C ALA A 250 19.72 0.69 -22.90
N ARG A 251 20.89 1.35 -22.91
CA ARG A 251 21.65 1.68 -24.13
C ARG A 251 22.12 0.44 -24.88
N SER A 252 22.61 -0.59 -24.18
CA SER A 252 23.17 -1.79 -24.81
C SER A 252 22.12 -2.81 -25.24
N SER A 253 21.02 -2.94 -24.50
CA SER A 253 20.11 -4.09 -24.59
C SER A 253 18.69 -3.74 -25.02
N CYS A 254 18.26 -2.47 -24.98
CA CYS A 254 16.89 -2.13 -25.35
C CYS A 254 16.61 -2.38 -26.83
N ILE A 255 15.74 -3.35 -27.13
CA ILE A 255 15.26 -3.62 -28.50
C ILE A 255 14.19 -2.63 -28.99
N GLN A 256 13.95 -1.55 -28.23
CA GLN A 256 13.02 -0.48 -28.56
C GLN A 256 11.59 -0.94 -28.91
N CYS A 257 11.09 -2.04 -28.36
CA CYS A 257 9.68 -2.42 -28.49
C CYS A 257 8.75 -1.47 -27.69
N ARG A 258 7.44 -1.72 -27.70
CA ARG A 258 6.42 -0.96 -26.93
C ARG A 258 5.69 -1.76 -25.84
N LEU A 259 6.13 -2.99 -25.53
CA LEU A 259 5.41 -3.89 -24.62
C LEU A 259 5.18 -3.31 -23.22
N CYS A 260 6.14 -2.56 -22.67
CA CYS A 260 5.99 -1.91 -21.36
C CYS A 260 4.90 -0.82 -21.32
N THR A 261 4.43 -0.37 -22.49
CA THR A 261 3.29 0.55 -22.63
C THR A 261 2.00 -0.20 -22.89
N GLU A 262 2.02 -1.18 -23.79
CA GLU A 262 0.83 -2.01 -24.07
C GLU A 262 0.31 -2.73 -22.83
N LEU A 263 1.21 -3.16 -21.94
CA LEU A 263 0.85 -3.80 -20.67
C LEU A 263 0.73 -2.82 -19.50
N CYS A 264 0.91 -1.51 -19.72
CA CYS A 264 0.75 -0.53 -18.64
C CYS A 264 -0.74 -0.37 -18.31
N PRO A 265 -1.16 -0.61 -17.05
CA PRO A 265 -2.57 -0.58 -16.70
C PRO A 265 -3.18 0.83 -16.85
N ARG A 266 -2.38 1.88 -16.59
CA ARG A 266 -2.81 3.27 -16.79
C ARG A 266 -2.97 3.62 -18.26
N TYR A 267 -2.06 3.19 -19.12
CA TYR A 267 -2.21 3.33 -20.58
C TYR A 267 -3.48 2.63 -21.07
N GLN A 268 -3.75 1.42 -20.55
CA GLN A 268 -4.94 0.64 -20.93
C GLN A 268 -6.27 1.31 -20.58
N ILE A 269 -6.32 2.20 -19.59
CA ILE A 269 -7.51 3.01 -19.28
C ILE A 269 -7.51 4.39 -19.96
N GLY A 270 -6.58 4.64 -20.88
CA GLY A 270 -6.51 5.85 -21.70
C GLY A 270 -5.51 6.91 -21.25
N HIS A 271 -4.68 6.64 -20.23
CA HIS A 271 -3.70 7.63 -19.77
C HIS A 271 -2.54 7.87 -20.76
N PRO A 272 -1.99 9.10 -20.81
CA PRO A 272 -0.78 9.50 -21.55
C PRO A 272 0.53 8.81 -21.26
N ILE A 273 0.55 7.64 -20.64
CA ILE A 273 1.78 7.07 -20.12
C ILE A 273 2.37 6.05 -21.09
N HIS A 274 3.57 6.34 -21.58
CA HIS A 274 4.31 5.46 -22.47
C HIS A 274 5.70 5.18 -21.89
N PRO A 275 5.84 4.20 -20.97
CA PRO A 275 7.13 3.90 -20.37
C PRO A 275 8.24 3.60 -21.40
N HIS A 276 7.90 3.12 -22.60
CA HIS A 276 8.89 2.91 -23.66
C HIS A 276 9.53 4.22 -24.15
N ARG A 277 8.78 5.33 -24.18
CA ARG A 277 9.29 6.65 -24.59
C ARG A 277 10.24 7.20 -23.53
N VAL A 278 9.86 7.12 -22.26
CA VAL A 278 10.73 7.50 -21.12
C VAL A 278 12.04 6.70 -21.16
N MET A 279 11.96 5.39 -21.37
CA MET A 279 13.15 4.54 -21.48
C MET A 279 14.06 4.92 -22.65
N ARG A 280 13.51 5.23 -23.83
CA ARG A 280 14.32 5.67 -24.99
C ARG A 280 14.92 7.04 -24.75
N HIS A 281 14.16 7.96 -24.16
CA HIS A 281 14.61 9.30 -23.86
C HIS A 281 15.79 9.29 -22.86
N LEU A 282 15.73 8.40 -21.86
CA LEU A 282 16.84 8.12 -20.94
C LEU A 282 18.14 7.70 -21.65
N THR A 283 18.06 6.98 -22.77
CA THR A 283 19.27 6.50 -23.46
C THR A 283 20.04 7.58 -24.20
N ILE A 284 19.39 8.72 -24.50
CA ILE A 284 19.93 9.80 -25.34
C ILE A 284 20.10 11.14 -24.60
N THR A 285 19.89 11.14 -23.28
CA THR A 285 19.99 12.33 -22.42
C THR A 285 21.11 12.17 -21.41
N ASP A 286 21.71 13.28 -21.01
CA ASP A 286 22.72 13.32 -19.96
C ASP A 286 22.02 13.54 -18.61
N VAL A 287 21.61 12.43 -18.02
CA VAL A 287 21.02 12.43 -16.68
C VAL A 287 22.13 12.49 -15.62
N PRO A 288 21.92 13.21 -14.49
CA PRO A 288 20.62 13.69 -13.99
C PRO A 288 20.15 15.05 -14.51
N ASP A 289 21.02 15.82 -15.15
CA ASP A 289 20.81 17.25 -15.36
C ASP A 289 19.69 17.52 -16.37
N ASP A 290 19.59 16.67 -17.40
CA ASP A 290 18.61 16.75 -18.50
C ASP A 290 17.20 16.21 -18.18
N ILE A 291 16.85 16.03 -16.90
CA ILE A 291 15.46 15.72 -16.51
C ILE A 291 14.74 17.02 -16.17
N ASP A 292 14.10 17.64 -17.15
CA ASP A 292 13.45 18.95 -17.09
C ASP A 292 11.95 18.90 -17.44
N ASP A 293 11.35 20.05 -17.75
CA ASP A 293 9.91 20.18 -18.08
C ASP A 293 9.55 19.67 -19.50
N ASP A 294 10.10 18.52 -19.87
CA ASP A 294 9.83 17.84 -21.13
C ASP A 294 8.51 17.01 -21.08
N PRO A 295 7.70 17.01 -22.14
CA PRO A 295 6.47 16.21 -22.21
C PRO A 295 6.67 14.71 -21.97
N ILE A 296 7.77 14.12 -22.43
CA ILE A 296 8.12 12.70 -22.26
C ILE A 296 8.46 12.43 -20.79
N TRP A 297 9.27 13.28 -20.15
CA TRP A 297 9.58 13.12 -18.72
C TRP A 297 8.33 13.21 -17.85
N LYS A 298 7.44 14.15 -18.16
CA LYS A 298 6.18 14.32 -17.44
C LYS A 298 5.28 13.08 -17.48
N GLU A 299 5.33 12.25 -18.52
CA GLU A 299 4.55 10.99 -18.54
C GLU A 299 4.91 10.07 -17.36
N ALA A 300 6.13 10.12 -16.84
CA ALA A 300 6.55 9.34 -15.67
C ALA A 300 5.73 9.69 -14.42
N LEU A 301 5.26 10.94 -14.29
CA LEU A 301 4.43 11.41 -13.17
C LEU A 301 3.10 10.66 -13.05
N LEU A 302 2.64 10.04 -14.14
CA LEU A 302 1.39 9.26 -14.19
C LEU A 302 1.56 7.81 -13.73
N CYS A 303 2.79 7.34 -13.55
CA CYS A 303 3.06 5.94 -13.23
C CYS A 303 2.50 5.58 -11.84
N CYS A 304 1.87 4.42 -11.70
CA CYS A 304 1.46 3.88 -10.40
C CYS A 304 2.49 2.95 -9.75
N GLU A 305 3.69 2.83 -10.35
CA GLU A 305 4.80 2.01 -9.84
C GLU A 305 4.49 0.51 -9.67
N CYS A 306 3.48 0.00 -10.39
CA CYS A 306 3.04 -1.40 -10.28
C CYS A 306 4.07 -2.46 -10.71
N GLY A 307 5.08 -2.14 -11.51
CA GLY A 307 6.14 -3.09 -11.90
C GLY A 307 5.82 -4.04 -13.05
N ILE A 308 4.61 -4.02 -13.63
CA ILE A 308 4.29 -4.88 -14.81
C ILE A 308 5.30 -4.66 -15.95
N CYS A 309 5.70 -3.41 -16.16
CA CYS A 309 6.61 -3.02 -17.22
C CYS A 309 8.01 -3.67 -17.11
N GLU A 310 8.46 -4.03 -15.91
CA GLU A 310 9.76 -4.67 -15.68
C GLU A 310 9.63 -6.18 -15.49
N THR A 311 8.71 -6.64 -14.64
CA THR A 311 8.59 -8.06 -14.26
C THR A 311 8.02 -8.91 -15.41
N ILE A 312 7.07 -8.35 -16.16
CA ILE A 312 6.29 -9.10 -17.17
C ILE A 312 6.59 -8.61 -18.58
N ALA A 313 6.61 -7.30 -18.80
CA ALA A 313 6.55 -6.75 -20.15
C ALA A 313 7.90 -6.70 -20.87
N CYS A 314 9.00 -6.42 -20.15
CA CYS A 314 10.30 -6.20 -20.78
C CYS A 314 11.03 -7.53 -21.06
N PRO A 315 11.21 -7.94 -22.34
CA PRO A 315 11.94 -9.17 -22.64
C PRO A 315 13.44 -9.07 -22.36
N MET A 316 13.96 -7.86 -22.25
CA MET A 316 15.39 -7.58 -22.02
C MET A 316 15.73 -7.37 -20.54
N GLY A 317 14.76 -7.53 -19.64
CA GLY A 317 14.95 -7.32 -18.20
C GLY A 317 15.43 -5.90 -17.86
N LEU A 318 14.89 -4.89 -18.56
CA LEU A 318 15.07 -3.47 -18.19
C LEU A 318 14.08 -3.10 -17.10
N LEU A 319 14.31 -1.96 -16.45
CA LEU A 319 13.61 -1.53 -15.24
C LEU A 319 12.78 -0.24 -15.42
N PRO A 320 11.74 -0.20 -16.29
CA PRO A 320 10.98 1.04 -16.52
C PRO A 320 10.26 1.59 -15.30
N ARG A 321 9.87 0.75 -14.32
CA ARG A 321 9.29 1.22 -13.06
C ARG A 321 10.31 2.06 -12.30
N GLN A 322 11.53 1.54 -12.12
CA GLN A 322 12.59 2.23 -11.40
C GLN A 322 13.01 3.53 -12.11
N VAL A 323 13.09 3.51 -13.44
CA VAL A 323 13.34 4.74 -14.23
C VAL A 323 12.24 5.77 -14.00
N ASN A 324 10.96 5.38 -14.08
CA ASN A 324 9.86 6.31 -13.83
C ASN A 324 9.89 6.86 -12.41
N LYS A 325 10.19 6.02 -11.40
CA LYS A 325 10.33 6.45 -10.01
C LYS A 325 11.44 7.47 -9.83
N TYR A 326 12.59 7.23 -10.47
CA TYR A 326 13.71 8.16 -10.49
C TYR A 326 13.35 9.49 -11.16
N VAL A 327 12.78 9.46 -12.37
CA VAL A 327 12.35 10.66 -13.10
C VAL A 327 11.34 11.46 -12.29
N LYS A 328 10.34 10.80 -11.71
CA LYS A 328 9.36 11.43 -10.81
C LYS A 328 10.02 12.18 -9.67
N GLN A 329 10.99 11.56 -9.01
CA GLN A 329 11.71 12.18 -7.90
C GLN A 329 12.42 13.46 -8.37
N ARG A 330 13.12 13.40 -9.50
CA ARG A 330 13.85 14.56 -10.07
C ARG A 330 12.92 15.69 -10.51
N LEU A 331 11.80 15.36 -11.13
CA LEU A 331 10.77 16.35 -11.46
C LEU A 331 10.16 16.97 -10.20
N ALA A 332 9.92 16.18 -9.14
CA ALA A 332 9.40 16.67 -7.88
C ALA A 332 10.38 17.61 -7.16
N GLU A 333 11.69 17.32 -7.20
CA GLU A 333 12.77 18.18 -6.68
C GLU A 333 12.78 19.55 -7.40
N LYS A 334 12.49 19.55 -8.71
CA LYS A 334 12.34 20.78 -9.52
C LYS A 334 10.95 21.44 -9.42
N GLY A 335 10.03 20.90 -8.61
CA GLY A 335 8.68 21.41 -8.46
C GLY A 335 7.77 21.22 -9.68
N ILE A 336 8.18 20.40 -10.65
CA ILE A 336 7.44 20.15 -11.89
C ILE A 336 6.26 19.22 -11.60
N ARG A 337 5.10 19.53 -12.17
CA ARG A 337 3.85 18.79 -12.02
C ARG A 337 3.28 18.43 -13.38
N TYR A 338 2.48 17.37 -13.42
CA TYR A 338 1.78 17.00 -14.64
C TYR A 338 0.72 18.06 -14.94
N LYS A 339 0.76 18.63 -16.15
CA LYS A 339 -0.24 19.59 -16.61
C LYS A 339 -1.41 18.82 -17.22
N LYS A 340 -2.59 18.94 -16.62
CA LYS A 340 -3.82 18.34 -17.13
C LYS A 340 -4.09 18.84 -18.55
N ASP A 341 -4.38 17.91 -19.44
CA ASP A 341 -4.79 18.16 -20.82
C ASP A 341 -6.23 17.67 -21.03
N GLU A 342 -7.02 18.40 -21.83
CA GLU A 342 -8.45 18.12 -22.07
C GLU A 342 -8.69 17.02 -23.12
N ARG A 343 -7.69 16.16 -23.35
CA ARG A 343 -7.82 15.18 -24.41
C ARG A 343 -8.86 14.11 -24.05
N PRO A 344 -9.53 13.50 -25.03
CA PRO A 344 -10.34 12.32 -24.78
C PRO A 344 -9.49 11.19 -24.20
N LEU A 345 -9.95 10.61 -23.09
CA LEU A 345 -9.35 9.43 -22.49
C LEU A 345 -10.07 8.20 -23.06
N THR A 346 -9.43 7.55 -24.04
CA THR A 346 -9.99 6.37 -24.69
C THR A 346 -9.27 5.12 -24.18
N PRO A 347 -9.96 4.22 -23.44
CA PRO A 347 -9.39 2.95 -23.04
C PRO A 347 -8.96 2.10 -24.24
N SER A 348 -7.92 1.29 -24.06
CA SER A 348 -7.45 0.39 -25.10
C SER A 348 -8.44 -0.76 -25.33
N PRO A 349 -8.84 -1.04 -26.59
CA PRO A 349 -9.68 -2.21 -26.88
C PRO A 349 -8.96 -3.53 -26.58
N MET A 350 -7.62 -3.52 -26.49
CA MET A 350 -6.81 -4.68 -26.21
C MET A 350 -6.73 -5.03 -24.71
N ARG A 351 -7.25 -4.16 -23.83
CA ARG A 351 -7.10 -4.30 -22.38
C ARG A 351 -7.50 -5.67 -21.87
N ASP A 352 -8.67 -6.15 -22.28
CA ASP A 352 -9.21 -7.43 -21.81
C ASP A 352 -8.34 -8.64 -22.18
N TYR A 353 -7.52 -8.52 -23.22
CA TYR A 353 -6.57 -9.54 -23.67
C TYR A 353 -5.16 -9.37 -23.08
N GLN A 354 -4.91 -8.23 -22.44
CA GLN A 354 -3.59 -7.81 -21.93
C GLN A 354 -3.54 -7.76 -20.40
N LEU A 355 -4.60 -8.20 -19.71
CA LEU A 355 -4.62 -8.33 -18.26
C LEU A 355 -3.57 -9.34 -17.79
N VAL A 356 -2.82 -8.98 -16.74
CA VAL A 356 -1.73 -9.80 -16.19
C VAL A 356 -2.25 -10.64 -15.03
N PRO A 357 -2.25 -11.99 -15.13
CA PRO A 357 -2.60 -12.85 -14.01
C PRO A 357 -1.55 -12.76 -12.89
N PRO A 358 -1.94 -12.61 -11.61
CA PRO A 358 -0.99 -12.47 -10.49
C PRO A 358 -0.02 -13.66 -10.34
N VAL A 359 -0.43 -14.87 -10.73
CA VAL A 359 0.44 -16.05 -10.70
C VAL A 359 1.67 -15.92 -11.60
N LYS A 360 1.58 -15.18 -12.71
CA LYS A 360 2.72 -14.95 -13.60
C LYS A 360 3.78 -14.06 -12.96
N ILE A 361 3.35 -13.12 -12.12
CA ILE A 361 4.23 -12.22 -11.35
C ILE A 361 5.02 -13.05 -10.33
N LEU A 362 4.33 -13.84 -9.50
CA LEU A 362 4.97 -14.74 -8.54
C LEU A 362 5.99 -15.70 -9.17
N LEU A 363 5.70 -16.21 -10.37
CA LEU A 363 6.63 -17.05 -11.12
C LEU A 363 7.88 -16.28 -11.55
N LYS A 364 7.71 -15.06 -12.07
CA LYS A 364 8.80 -14.21 -12.57
C LYS A 364 9.68 -13.68 -11.44
N ASP A 365 9.09 -13.36 -10.30
CA ASP A 365 9.82 -12.91 -9.11
C ASP A 365 10.45 -14.08 -8.33
N GLY A 366 10.17 -15.33 -8.73
CA GLY A 366 10.68 -16.52 -8.03
C GLY A 366 10.05 -16.72 -6.64
N LEU A 367 8.93 -16.06 -6.37
CA LEU A 367 8.23 -16.09 -5.08
C LEU A 367 7.13 -17.14 -5.00
N LYS A 368 6.86 -17.86 -6.11
CA LYS A 368 5.78 -18.87 -6.15
C LYS A 368 5.92 -19.95 -5.08
N GLN A 369 7.14 -20.30 -4.69
CA GLN A 369 7.41 -21.29 -3.63
C GLN A 369 6.84 -20.87 -2.25
N TYR A 370 6.59 -19.58 -2.04
CA TYR A 370 6.03 -19.05 -0.79
C TYR A 370 4.52 -18.77 -0.89
N ALA A 371 3.90 -19.03 -2.04
CA ALA A 371 2.51 -18.61 -2.29
C ALA A 371 1.47 -19.58 -1.75
N ASP A 372 1.85 -20.82 -1.52
CA ASP A 372 0.95 -21.89 -1.08
C ASP A 372 1.01 -22.06 0.43
N PHE A 373 0.31 -21.18 1.13
CA PHE A 373 0.10 -21.29 2.57
C PHE A 373 -1.32 -20.87 2.93
N THR A 374 -1.91 -21.62 3.86
CA THR A 374 -3.18 -21.29 4.48
C THR A 374 -2.92 -20.57 5.79
N ILE A 375 -3.74 -19.57 6.08
CA ILE A 375 -3.71 -18.90 7.38
C ILE A 375 -4.96 -19.32 8.12
N GLU A 376 -4.74 -20.10 9.17
CA GLU A 376 -5.83 -20.55 10.04
C GLU A 376 -5.81 -19.87 11.41
N LYS A 377 -4.66 -19.30 11.81
CA LYS A 377 -4.47 -18.77 13.16
C LYS A 377 -3.93 -17.35 13.14
N LEU A 378 -4.61 -16.50 13.91
CA LEU A 378 -4.11 -15.19 14.33
C LEU A 378 -3.22 -15.37 15.54
N GLN A 379 -1.99 -14.87 15.49
CA GLN A 379 -1.14 -14.76 16.65
C GLN A 379 -1.19 -13.33 17.18
N LYS A 380 -1.77 -13.15 18.36
CA LYS A 380 -1.67 -11.91 19.11
C LYS A 380 -0.37 -11.90 19.90
N TYR A 381 0.24 -10.73 20.03
CA TYR A 381 1.45 -10.58 20.81
C TYR A 381 1.52 -9.20 21.45
N GLU A 382 2.06 -9.16 22.66
CA GLU A 382 2.28 -7.94 23.43
C GLU A 382 3.77 -7.86 23.78
N PRO A 383 4.53 -6.93 23.18
CA PRO A 383 5.96 -6.77 23.43
C PRO A 383 6.19 -6.09 24.78
N LYS A 384 7.40 -6.30 25.32
CA LYS A 384 7.88 -5.57 26.51
C LYS A 384 8.25 -4.12 26.20
N GLN A 385 8.62 -3.84 24.96
CA GLN A 385 9.04 -2.53 24.51
C GLN A 385 8.53 -2.28 23.10
N VAL A 386 8.12 -1.05 22.80
CA VAL A 386 7.82 -0.59 21.43
C VAL A 386 8.65 0.63 21.11
N ARG A 387 9.09 0.73 19.85
CA ARG A 387 9.69 1.95 19.30
C ARG A 387 8.79 2.48 18.20
N ILE A 388 8.07 3.55 18.48
CA ILE A 388 7.03 4.12 17.60
C ILE A 388 7.62 5.29 16.80
N PRO A 389 7.80 5.17 15.48
CA PRO A 389 8.31 6.26 14.66
C PRO A 389 7.33 7.44 14.61
N LEU A 390 7.85 8.67 14.59
CA LEU A 390 7.01 9.87 14.45
C LEU A 390 6.57 10.14 12.99
N ARG A 391 7.17 9.43 12.02
CA ARG A 391 6.78 9.47 10.60
C ARG A 391 6.18 8.13 10.17
N MET A 392 4.85 8.02 10.22
CA MET A 392 4.10 6.81 9.83
C MET A 392 3.03 7.06 8.75
N HIS A 393 3.14 8.16 8.02
CA HIS A 393 2.23 8.58 6.96
C HIS A 393 2.94 9.44 5.92
N ILE A 394 2.26 9.71 4.81
CA ILE A 394 2.80 10.51 3.70
C ILE A 394 3.10 11.98 4.07
N GLY A 395 2.43 12.50 5.09
CA GLY A 395 2.60 13.85 5.61
C GLY A 395 3.90 14.11 6.39
N ALA A 396 3.98 15.30 7.01
CA ALA A 396 5.10 15.70 7.86
C ALA A 396 5.18 14.83 9.14
N PRO A 397 6.37 14.55 9.70
CA PRO A 397 6.48 13.85 10.98
C PRO A 397 5.67 14.53 12.08
N CYS A 398 5.09 13.73 12.98
CA CYS A 398 4.43 14.26 14.17
C CYS A 398 5.44 14.80 15.18
N GLU A 399 5.01 15.77 15.98
CA GLU A 399 5.77 16.32 17.10
C GLU A 399 5.43 15.53 18.36
N PRO A 400 6.42 15.08 19.16
CA PRO A 400 6.15 14.37 20.40
C PRO A 400 5.48 15.31 21.40
N VAL A 401 4.48 14.81 22.13
CA VAL A 401 3.77 15.60 23.17
C VAL A 401 4.15 15.18 24.59
N LEU A 402 5.14 14.30 24.73
CA LEU A 402 5.61 13.70 25.98
C LEU A 402 7.13 13.82 26.11
N GLN A 403 7.62 13.57 27.32
CA GLN A 403 9.03 13.60 27.69
C GLN A 403 9.49 12.25 28.27
N ILE A 404 10.81 12.04 28.32
CA ILE A 404 11.40 10.85 28.94
C ILE A 404 11.00 10.81 30.43
N GLY A 405 10.51 9.66 30.89
CA GLY A 405 10.02 9.45 32.25
C GLY A 405 8.50 9.52 32.40
N ASP A 406 7.78 10.04 31.40
CA ASP A 406 6.32 10.09 31.43
C ASP A 406 5.71 8.69 31.43
N ARG A 407 4.67 8.49 32.25
CA ARG A 407 3.83 7.29 32.23
C ARG A 407 2.72 7.48 31.21
N VAL A 408 2.50 6.48 30.38
CA VAL A 408 1.48 6.51 29.33
C VAL A 408 0.57 5.29 29.41
N ARG A 409 -0.69 5.47 29.02
CA ARG A 409 -1.63 4.37 28.79
C ARG A 409 -1.81 4.10 27.31
N ALA A 410 -2.06 2.85 26.94
CA ALA A 410 -2.38 2.46 25.58
C ALA A 410 -3.58 3.28 25.06
N GLY A 411 -3.42 3.89 23.89
CA GLY A 411 -4.39 4.80 23.28
C GLY A 411 -4.16 6.28 23.62
N GLU A 412 -3.29 6.62 24.57
CA GLU A 412 -2.97 8.01 24.89
C GLU A 412 -2.20 8.69 23.74
N LEU A 413 -2.44 9.98 23.52
CA LEU A 413 -1.77 10.74 22.46
C LEU A 413 -0.29 10.95 22.81
N ILE A 414 0.61 10.51 21.94
CA ILE A 414 2.07 10.64 22.14
C ILE A 414 2.76 11.47 21.06
N GLY A 415 2.12 11.63 19.90
CA GLY A 415 2.63 12.46 18.82
C GLY A 415 1.49 13.18 18.11
N ARG A 416 1.60 14.50 17.96
CA ARG A 416 0.61 15.34 17.31
C ARG A 416 1.08 15.76 15.93
N LYS A 417 0.21 15.69 14.93
CA LYS A 417 0.54 16.21 13.60
C LYS A 417 0.69 17.75 13.66
N PRO A 418 1.63 18.36 12.90
CA PRO A 418 1.72 19.81 12.83
C PRO A 418 0.41 20.45 12.36
N GLU A 419 0.13 21.65 12.85
CA GLU A 419 -1.10 22.37 12.50
C GLU A 419 -1.17 22.63 10.99
N LYS A 420 -2.34 22.44 10.37
CA LYS A 420 -2.58 22.59 8.92
C LYS A 420 -1.75 21.68 8.01
N ALA A 421 -0.87 20.85 8.56
CA ALA A 421 -0.15 19.84 7.79
C ALA A 421 -1.03 18.61 7.53
N LEU A 422 -0.79 17.98 6.37
CA LEU A 422 -1.29 16.64 6.10
C LEU A 422 -0.64 15.68 7.12
N GLY A 423 -1.45 14.90 7.83
CA GLY A 423 -0.96 13.92 8.80
C GLY A 423 -2.06 13.32 9.66
N ALA A 424 -1.67 12.44 10.57
CA ALA A 424 -2.57 11.82 11.54
C ALA A 424 -1.83 11.59 12.86
N ASP A 425 -2.52 11.86 13.97
CA ASP A 425 -1.97 11.74 15.31
C ASP A 425 -1.53 10.31 15.67
N ILE A 426 -0.59 10.20 16.60
CA ILE A 426 0.05 8.96 17.02
C ILE A 426 -0.26 8.70 18.48
N HIS A 427 -0.63 7.45 18.77
CA HIS A 427 -1.05 7.01 20.09
C HIS A 427 -0.08 5.96 20.65
N ALA A 428 0.04 5.90 21.97
CA ALA A 428 0.78 4.86 22.67
C ALA A 428 0.15 3.51 22.37
N SER A 429 0.96 2.54 21.93
CA SER A 429 0.47 1.21 21.57
C SER A 429 0.41 0.25 22.76
N ILE A 430 1.12 0.57 23.84
CA ILE A 430 1.17 -0.19 25.10
C ILE A 430 1.13 0.75 26.31
N ASP A 431 0.77 0.21 27.47
CA ASP A 431 0.99 0.89 28.75
C ASP A 431 2.48 0.85 29.12
N GLY A 432 3.01 1.93 29.70
CA GLY A 432 4.43 1.93 30.09
C GLY A 432 5.01 3.28 30.46
N ILE A 433 6.34 3.34 30.43
CA ILE A 433 7.13 4.56 30.63
C ILE A 433 7.88 4.90 29.35
N VAL A 434 7.88 6.19 28.99
CA VAL A 434 8.68 6.71 27.88
C VAL A 434 10.15 6.69 28.28
N THR A 435 10.97 5.91 27.58
CA THR A 435 12.41 5.78 27.87
C THR A 435 13.31 6.51 26.87
N ALA A 436 12.81 6.83 25.68
CA ALA A 436 13.52 7.65 24.70
C ALA A 436 12.56 8.46 23.82
N VAL A 437 12.96 9.68 23.46
CA VAL A 437 12.25 10.55 22.51
C VAL A 437 13.27 11.12 21.52
N SER A 438 13.14 10.76 20.25
CA SER A 438 13.94 11.31 19.14
C SER A 438 13.09 11.34 17.85
N ALA A 439 13.56 10.77 16.73
CA ALA A 439 12.73 10.51 15.55
C ALA A 439 11.65 9.43 15.79
N SER A 440 11.75 8.73 16.91
CA SER A 440 10.77 7.77 17.43
C SER A 440 10.62 7.92 18.95
N ILE A 441 9.50 7.43 19.49
CA ILE A 441 9.25 7.33 20.92
C ILE A 441 9.39 5.87 21.34
N THR A 442 10.22 5.60 22.34
CA THR A 442 10.36 4.26 22.94
C THR A 442 9.54 4.19 24.23
N ILE A 443 8.67 3.19 24.33
CA ILE A 443 7.85 2.92 25.53
C ILE A 443 8.19 1.53 26.02
N GLU A 444 8.48 1.40 27.32
CA GLU A 444 8.71 0.13 27.99
C GLU A 444 7.58 -0.18 28.96
N ARG A 445 7.02 -1.39 28.87
CA ARG A 445 6.10 -1.91 29.89
C ARG A 445 6.82 -1.94 31.22
N ARG A 446 6.19 -1.35 32.23
CA ARG A 446 6.54 -1.61 33.62
C ARG A 446 5.30 -2.15 34.30
N ASP A 447 5.41 -3.36 34.82
CA ASP A 447 4.41 -3.89 35.74
C ASP A 447 4.37 -2.95 36.95
N ASN A 448 3.17 -2.50 37.33
CA ASN A 448 2.99 -1.67 38.53
C ASN A 448 3.29 -2.47 39.79
#